data_AF-A0A1Q7N6R4-F1
#
_entry.id   AF-A0A1Q7N6R4-F1
#
_cell.length_a   1.000
_cell.length_b   1.000
_cell.length_c   1.000
_cell.angle_alpha   90.00
_cell.angle_beta   90.00
_cell.angle_gamma   90.00
#
_symmetry.space_group_name_H-M   'P 1'
#
loop_
_entity.id
_entity.type
_entity.pdbx_description
1 polymer ?
#
loop_
_entity_poly.entity_id
_entity_poly.type
_entity_poly.pdbx_seq_one_letter_code
_entity_poly.pdbx_strand_id
1 'polypeptide(L)'
;MKIFTAVIILTALATPLGAQWLQRPTPGVPRTADGKPNLTAPAPRTADGKPDLAGLWQMISPDGAVGNVSLRKPGDLQPADVQPWVQALVQQRAENFGIDNPRYKCLPDGPNYSTGQGMKKILQTPAMIVILQEDLTYRQIHMDGRALETDPNPTWMGYSVGHWEGDTLVVESNGYNDRTWLLGGYPHTEALRMTERFRRTDFGHMEIAVTFNDPKAYNKAWTFKLSARLAADTEMMEAVCNERPDNGQEHWIGRTSDAQKSAVKVAPEVLAKYAGVYKGIYGRNPRTVEVTLSGGTLFISVNGGPKQPIAPQSETKFSGTGLSYEFIRDDRGIATHVLEGHISGDYKFERQK
;
A
#
# COMPACT_ATOMS: atom_id res chain seq x y z
N MET A 1 -30.41 -32.65 32.81
CA MET A 1 -29.67 -31.42 33.17
C MET A 1 -28.16 -31.68 33.12
N LYS A 2 -27.59 -32.04 31.96
CA LYS A 2 -26.14 -32.28 31.74
C LYS A 2 -25.71 -32.04 30.27
N ILE A 3 -26.43 -31.21 29.52
CA ILE A 3 -26.12 -30.93 28.10
C ILE A 3 -25.90 -29.43 27.83
N PHE A 4 -26.21 -28.54 28.78
CA PHE A 4 -26.09 -27.09 28.60
C PHE A 4 -24.74 -26.48 29.01
N THR A 5 -23.80 -27.27 29.54
CA THR A 5 -22.52 -26.74 30.07
C THR A 5 -21.35 -26.86 29.07
N ALA A 6 -21.50 -27.59 27.96
CA ALA A 6 -20.41 -27.84 27.01
C ALA A 6 -20.26 -26.78 25.90
N VAL A 7 -21.24 -25.89 25.71
CA VAL A 7 -21.23 -24.91 24.60
C VAL A 7 -20.60 -23.57 24.99
N ILE A 8 -20.40 -23.30 26.29
CA ILE A 8 -19.85 -22.02 26.78
C ILE A 8 -18.30 -22.04 26.88
N ILE A 9 -17.65 -23.20 26.80
CA ILE A 9 -16.18 -23.31 26.89
C ILE A 9 -15.50 -23.27 25.50
N LEU A 10 -16.24 -23.54 24.41
CA LEU A 10 -15.66 -23.54 23.06
C LEU A 10 -15.72 -22.19 22.32
N THR A 11 -16.37 -21.18 22.88
CA THR A 11 -16.48 -19.83 22.28
C THR A 11 -15.52 -18.80 22.90
N ALA A 12 -14.74 -19.16 23.91
CA ALA A 12 -13.85 -18.26 24.64
C ALA A 12 -12.37 -18.27 24.16
N LEU A 13 -12.03 -19.01 23.10
CA LEU A 13 -10.65 -19.10 22.59
C LEU A 13 -10.51 -18.79 21.09
N ALA A 14 -11.39 -17.93 20.57
CA ALA A 14 -11.10 -17.20 19.33
C ALA A 14 -10.55 -15.81 19.67
N THR A 15 -9.56 -15.73 20.57
CA THR A 15 -8.65 -14.58 20.53
C THR A 15 -7.95 -14.65 19.18
N PRO A 16 -8.04 -13.62 18.32
CA PRO A 16 -7.28 -13.61 17.09
C PRO A 16 -5.81 -13.84 17.46
N LEU A 17 -5.18 -14.79 16.78
CA LEU A 17 -3.75 -15.12 16.85
C LEU A 17 -2.86 -13.96 16.34
N GLY A 18 -3.17 -12.72 16.73
CA GLY A 18 -2.37 -11.53 16.42
C GLY A 18 -1.20 -11.31 17.39
N ALA A 19 -0.93 -12.27 18.27
CA ALA A 19 0.10 -12.19 19.32
C ALA A 19 0.96 -13.45 19.34
N GLN A 20 1.36 -13.97 18.17
CA GLN A 20 2.04 -15.26 18.14
C GLN A 20 3.54 -15.24 18.47
N TRP A 21 4.20 -14.11 18.69
CA TRP A 21 5.66 -14.17 18.84
C TRP A 21 6.30 -13.43 20.01
N LEU A 22 5.82 -12.27 20.49
CA LEU A 22 6.48 -11.59 21.64
C LEU A 22 5.52 -10.76 22.51
N GLN A 23 5.35 -11.13 23.80
CA GLN A 23 4.91 -10.20 24.84
C GLN A 23 6.13 -9.45 25.41
N ARG A 24 6.87 -8.74 24.55
CA ARG A 24 8.07 -8.01 24.97
C ARG A 24 7.93 -6.52 24.68
N PRO A 25 7.87 -5.68 25.73
CA PRO A 25 8.01 -4.24 25.59
C PRO A 25 9.29 -3.88 24.84
N THR A 26 9.19 -3.07 23.78
CA THR A 26 10.37 -2.52 23.10
C THR A 26 11.14 -1.62 24.08
N PRO A 27 12.44 -1.87 24.32
CA PRO A 27 13.25 -1.03 25.21
C PRO A 27 13.33 0.43 24.73
N GLY A 28 13.42 1.38 25.66
CA GLY A 28 13.63 2.79 25.35
C GLY A 28 12.39 3.55 24.83
N VAL A 29 11.24 2.88 24.66
CA VAL A 29 9.98 3.53 24.29
C VAL A 29 9.35 4.21 25.51
N PRO A 30 9.13 5.54 25.51
CA PRO A 30 8.38 6.23 26.54
C PRO A 30 6.98 5.64 26.67
N ARG A 31 6.48 5.53 27.90
CA ARG A 31 5.17 4.93 28.18
C ARG A 31 4.28 5.88 28.97
N THR A 32 2.98 5.77 28.72
CA THR A 32 1.93 6.38 29.53
C THR A 32 1.76 5.63 30.85
N ALA A 33 0.98 6.20 31.78
CA ALA A 33 0.73 5.58 33.09
C ALA A 33 0.04 4.20 33.00
N ASP A 34 -0.72 3.95 31.93
CA ASP A 34 -1.34 2.64 31.64
C ASP A 34 -0.41 1.67 30.90
N GLY A 35 0.88 1.99 30.78
CA GLY A 35 1.91 1.10 30.22
C GLY A 35 1.96 1.04 28.69
N LYS A 36 1.13 1.81 27.98
CA LYS A 36 1.13 1.86 26.52
C LYS A 36 2.27 2.74 25.98
N PRO A 37 2.79 2.46 24.78
CA PRO A 37 3.71 3.36 24.08
C PRO A 37 3.16 4.79 23.95
N ASN A 38 3.90 5.78 24.43
CA ASN A 38 3.61 7.19 24.24
C ASN A 38 4.26 7.67 22.93
N LEU A 39 3.52 7.52 21.83
CA LEU A 39 3.99 7.89 20.49
C LEU A 39 4.15 9.41 20.29
N THR A 40 3.56 10.25 21.14
CA THR A 40 3.65 11.71 21.04
C THR A 40 4.75 12.32 21.91
N ALA A 41 5.58 11.51 22.56
CA ALA A 41 6.74 11.99 23.30
C ALA A 41 7.76 12.69 22.37
N PRO A 42 8.71 13.48 22.88
CA PRO A 42 9.74 14.10 22.03
C PRO A 42 10.52 13.07 21.20
N ALA A 43 10.90 13.45 19.98
CA ALA A 43 11.72 12.60 19.12
C ALA A 43 13.08 12.30 19.80
N PRO A 44 13.52 11.03 19.82
CA PRO A 44 14.82 10.65 20.36
C PRO A 44 15.94 11.23 19.49
N ARG A 45 17.09 11.48 20.11
CA ARG A 45 18.29 11.98 19.43
C ARG A 45 19.47 11.05 19.68
N THR A 46 20.34 10.94 18.67
CA THR A 46 21.62 10.25 18.74
C THR A 46 22.63 11.05 19.57
N ALA A 47 23.79 10.46 19.86
CA ALA A 47 24.84 11.09 20.66
C ALA A 47 25.42 12.38 20.03
N ASP A 48 25.39 12.49 18.69
CA ASP A 48 25.76 13.68 17.92
C ASP A 48 24.59 14.68 17.76
N GLY A 49 23.49 14.47 18.47
CA GLY A 49 22.36 15.39 18.54
C GLY A 49 21.42 15.37 17.34
N LYS A 50 21.62 14.46 16.37
CA LYS A 50 20.71 14.27 15.24
C LYS A 50 19.47 13.48 15.65
N PRO A 51 18.33 13.63 14.96
CA PRO A 51 17.20 12.73 15.17
C PRO A 51 17.63 11.27 15.00
N ASP A 52 17.26 10.44 15.95
CA ASP A 52 17.38 9.00 15.81
C ASP A 52 16.17 8.51 15.00
N LEU A 53 16.40 7.85 13.87
CA LEU A 53 15.36 7.25 13.02
C LEU A 53 15.25 5.74 13.25
N ALA A 54 16.11 5.15 14.08
CA ALA A 54 16.11 3.73 14.35
C ALA A 54 14.77 3.29 14.96
N GLY A 55 14.35 2.09 14.57
CA GLY A 55 13.09 1.51 15.01
C GLY A 55 12.39 0.73 13.91
N LEU A 56 11.28 0.12 14.30
CA LEU A 56 10.37 -0.58 13.41
C LEU A 56 9.20 0.34 13.07
N TRP A 57 9.00 0.59 11.78
CA TRP A 57 8.08 1.59 11.27
C TRP A 57 7.04 0.95 10.35
N GLN A 58 5.77 1.21 10.63
CA GLN A 58 4.68 0.95 9.70
C GLN A 58 4.59 2.13 8.72
N MET A 59 4.83 1.88 7.44
CA MET A 59 4.64 2.87 6.38
C MET A 59 3.15 3.05 6.09
N ILE A 60 2.70 4.29 6.09
CA ILE A 60 1.31 4.70 5.88
C ILE A 60 1.26 5.59 4.65
N SER A 61 0.75 5.03 3.57
CA SER A 61 0.54 5.78 2.32
C SER A 61 -0.88 6.35 2.29
N PRO A 62 -1.08 7.60 1.80
CA PRO A 62 -2.39 8.22 1.70
C PRO A 62 -3.30 7.60 0.62
N ASP A 63 -2.81 6.65 -0.19
CA ASP A 63 -3.54 6.10 -1.32
C ASP A 63 -4.52 4.97 -0.94
N GLY A 64 -5.82 5.22 -1.15
CA GLY A 64 -6.92 4.28 -0.90
C GLY A 64 -7.36 3.46 -2.12
N ALA A 65 -6.51 3.28 -3.14
CA ALA A 65 -6.90 2.52 -4.33
C ALA A 65 -7.18 1.05 -3.98
N VAL A 66 -8.28 0.53 -4.49
CA VAL A 66 -8.74 -0.85 -4.26
C VAL A 66 -8.65 -1.67 -5.53
N GLY A 67 -8.31 -2.94 -5.37
CA GLY A 67 -8.15 -3.87 -6.48
C GLY A 67 -6.92 -3.50 -7.31
N ASN A 68 -7.15 -3.04 -8.55
CA ASN A 68 -6.10 -2.74 -9.51
C ASN A 68 -5.09 -1.68 -9.02
N VAL A 69 -3.94 -2.15 -8.54
CA VAL A 69 -2.87 -1.32 -7.99
C VAL A 69 -2.25 -0.37 -9.01
N SER A 70 -2.42 -0.62 -10.30
CA SER A 70 -1.95 0.24 -11.39
C SER A 70 -2.82 1.49 -11.62
N LEU A 71 -3.89 1.66 -10.84
CA LEU A 71 -4.75 2.85 -10.84
C LEU A 71 -4.46 3.83 -9.69
N ARG A 72 -3.40 3.58 -8.91
CA ARG A 72 -2.97 4.51 -7.85
C ARG A 72 -2.43 5.79 -8.48
N LYS A 73 -2.93 6.95 -8.02
CA LYS A 73 -2.37 8.24 -8.40
C LYS A 73 -1.05 8.46 -7.65
N PRO A 74 0.10 8.60 -8.34
CA PRO A 74 1.39 8.76 -7.68
C PRO A 74 1.60 10.23 -7.28
N GLY A 75 1.00 10.62 -6.15
CA GLY A 75 1.20 11.95 -5.57
C GLY A 75 0.58 13.07 -6.41
N ASP A 76 1.38 14.07 -6.76
CA ASP A 76 0.95 15.27 -7.50
C ASP A 76 0.99 15.12 -9.02
N LEU A 77 1.46 13.98 -9.53
CA LEU A 77 1.61 13.71 -10.96
C LEU A 77 0.28 13.79 -11.72
N GLN A 78 0.30 14.50 -12.85
CA GLN A 78 -0.82 14.64 -13.78
C GLN A 78 -0.53 13.90 -15.09
N PRO A 79 -1.55 13.55 -15.89
CA PRO A 79 -1.35 12.90 -17.18
C PRO A 79 -0.42 13.66 -18.14
N ALA A 80 -0.40 15.00 -18.09
CA ALA A 80 0.49 15.82 -18.93
C ALA A 80 1.97 15.81 -18.46
N ASP A 81 2.24 15.33 -17.24
CA ASP A 81 3.58 15.32 -16.66
C ASP A 81 4.40 14.08 -17.06
N VAL A 82 3.80 13.14 -17.80
CA VAL A 82 4.47 11.91 -18.25
C VAL A 82 4.65 11.87 -19.75
N GLN A 83 5.66 11.13 -20.21
CA GLN A 83 5.85 10.85 -21.63
C GLN A 83 4.71 9.95 -22.17
N PRO A 84 4.35 10.04 -23.46
CA PRO A 84 3.27 9.22 -24.04
C PRO A 84 3.46 7.71 -23.86
N TRP A 85 4.71 7.23 -23.95
CA TRP A 85 5.02 5.81 -23.76
C TRP A 85 4.76 5.35 -22.31
N VAL A 86 4.98 6.23 -21.33
CA VAL A 86 4.69 5.96 -19.92
C VAL A 86 3.19 5.81 -19.72
N GLN A 87 2.40 6.71 -20.30
CA GLN A 87 0.94 6.64 -20.22
C GLN A 87 0.41 5.35 -20.84
N ALA A 88 0.91 4.97 -22.02
CA ALA A 88 0.52 3.73 -22.69
C ALA A 88 0.87 2.48 -21.85
N LEU A 89 2.06 2.46 -21.24
CA LEU A 89 2.50 1.34 -20.40
C LEU A 89 1.70 1.23 -19.10
N VAL A 90 1.38 2.35 -18.45
CA VAL A 90 0.51 2.36 -17.25
C VAL A 90 -0.89 1.87 -17.59
N GLN A 91 -1.45 2.28 -18.73
CA GLN A 91 -2.75 1.77 -19.20
C GLN A 91 -2.72 0.27 -19.48
N GLN A 92 -1.65 -0.22 -20.13
CA GLN A 92 -1.47 -1.66 -20.35
C GLN A 92 -1.40 -2.44 -19.04
N ARG A 93 -0.61 -1.94 -18.06
CA ARG A 93 -0.49 -2.55 -16.73
C ARG A 93 -1.81 -2.51 -15.97
N ALA A 94 -2.57 -1.44 -16.07
CA ALA A 94 -3.92 -1.39 -15.51
C ALA A 94 -4.83 -2.43 -16.18
N GLU A 95 -4.78 -2.55 -17.50
CA GLU A 95 -5.64 -3.49 -18.23
C GLU A 95 -5.42 -4.95 -17.83
N ASN A 96 -4.19 -5.34 -17.47
CA ASN A 96 -3.84 -6.69 -17.06
C ASN A 96 -3.69 -6.87 -15.53
N PHE A 97 -4.26 -5.96 -14.74
CA PHE A 97 -4.17 -5.96 -13.26
C PHE A 97 -2.73 -5.94 -12.71
N GLY A 98 -1.77 -5.50 -13.50
CA GLY A 98 -0.37 -5.37 -13.10
C GLY A 98 0.33 -6.72 -12.90
N ILE A 99 -0.15 -7.80 -13.53
CA ILE A 99 0.42 -9.17 -13.44
C ILE A 99 1.94 -9.21 -13.67
N ASP A 100 2.47 -8.30 -14.48
CA ASP A 100 3.90 -8.24 -14.81
C ASP A 100 4.77 -7.58 -13.72
N ASN A 101 4.19 -7.22 -12.57
CA ASN A 101 4.95 -6.59 -11.50
C ASN A 101 6.11 -7.50 -11.05
N PRO A 102 7.37 -7.03 -11.07
CA PRO A 102 8.55 -7.80 -10.68
C PRO A 102 8.45 -8.44 -9.29
N ARG A 103 7.73 -7.79 -8.36
CA ARG A 103 7.49 -8.32 -7.02
C ARG A 103 6.83 -9.69 -7.02
N TYR A 104 5.92 -9.94 -7.96
CA TYR A 104 5.25 -11.22 -8.08
C TYR A 104 6.20 -12.33 -8.56
N LYS A 105 7.32 -11.95 -9.18
CA LYS A 105 8.40 -12.86 -9.62
C LYS A 105 9.53 -12.96 -8.59
N CYS A 106 9.27 -12.53 -7.35
CA CYS A 106 10.24 -12.50 -6.26
C CYS A 106 11.51 -11.70 -6.58
N LEU A 107 11.37 -10.66 -7.41
CA LEU A 107 12.42 -9.72 -7.72
C LEU A 107 12.29 -8.48 -6.81
N PRO A 108 13.39 -7.80 -6.45
CA PRO A 108 13.33 -6.63 -5.59
C PRO A 108 12.46 -5.50 -6.17
N ASP A 109 11.77 -4.77 -5.30
CA ASP A 109 10.91 -3.63 -5.68
C ASP A 109 11.69 -2.34 -6.01
N GLY A 110 13.00 -2.34 -5.73
CA GLY A 110 13.92 -1.24 -6.01
C GLY A 110 13.47 0.11 -5.43
N PRO A 111 13.37 1.19 -6.24
CA PRO A 111 12.96 2.50 -5.74
C PRO A 111 11.53 2.50 -5.16
N ASN A 112 10.67 1.53 -5.51
CA ASN A 112 9.33 1.42 -4.92
C ASN A 112 9.35 1.10 -3.42
N TYR A 113 10.44 0.52 -2.89
CA TYR A 113 10.53 0.33 -1.44
C TYR A 113 10.36 1.66 -0.72
N SER A 114 10.78 2.80 -1.27
CA SER A 114 10.65 4.12 -0.62
C SER A 114 9.22 4.65 -0.49
N THR A 115 8.30 4.18 -1.33
CA THR A 115 6.89 4.64 -1.36
C THR A 115 5.89 3.53 -1.04
N GLY A 116 6.35 2.28 -0.96
CA GLY A 116 5.54 1.12 -0.62
C GLY A 116 5.03 1.14 0.83
N GLN A 117 3.84 0.55 1.01
CA GLN A 117 3.28 0.23 2.32
C GLN A 117 3.98 -1.01 2.89
N GLY A 118 3.89 -1.20 4.20
CA GLY A 118 4.48 -2.35 4.90
C GLY A 118 5.34 -1.93 6.08
N MET A 119 5.99 -2.91 6.70
CA MET A 119 6.90 -2.69 7.83
C MET A 119 8.33 -2.47 7.33
N LYS A 120 9.06 -1.58 7.98
CA LYS A 120 10.48 -1.34 7.74
C LYS A 120 11.25 -1.20 9.03
N LYS A 121 12.38 -1.89 9.14
CA LYS A 121 13.28 -1.75 10.28
C LYS A 121 14.47 -0.89 9.89
N ILE A 122 14.62 0.25 10.57
CA ILE A 122 15.73 1.17 10.37
C ILE A 122 16.78 0.91 11.45
N LEU A 123 18.02 0.69 11.00
CA LEU A 123 19.21 0.71 11.83
C LEU A 123 20.03 1.94 11.46
N GLN A 124 20.48 2.70 12.46
CA GLN A 124 21.20 3.95 12.25
C GLN A 124 22.53 3.90 12.99
N THR A 125 23.60 4.20 12.27
CA THR A 125 24.94 4.45 12.81
C THR A 125 25.46 5.76 12.24
N PRO A 126 26.52 6.36 12.80
CA PRO A 126 27.11 7.58 12.23
C PRO A 126 27.60 7.41 10.78
N ALA A 127 28.02 6.20 10.39
CA ALA A 127 28.59 5.95 9.05
C ALA A 127 27.56 5.46 8.03
N MET A 128 26.47 4.83 8.47
CA MET A 128 25.49 4.20 7.60
C MET A 128 24.12 4.07 8.26
N ILE A 129 23.08 4.26 7.46
CA ILE A 129 21.71 3.85 7.78
C ILE A 129 21.36 2.63 6.92
N VAL A 130 20.79 1.61 7.54
CA VAL A 130 20.28 0.42 6.86
C VAL A 130 18.78 0.33 7.06
N ILE A 131 18.04 0.14 5.98
CA ILE A 131 16.59 -0.09 6.00
C ILE A 131 16.32 -1.52 5.56
N LEU A 132 15.91 -2.36 6.49
CA LEU A 132 15.48 -3.74 6.22
C LEU A 132 14.02 -3.77 5.78
N GLN A 133 13.74 -4.61 4.79
CA GLN A 133 12.41 -4.89 4.28
C GLN A 133 11.92 -6.25 4.79
N GLU A 134 10.61 -6.47 4.76
CA GLU A 134 10.00 -7.76 5.15
C GLU A 134 10.48 -8.91 4.25
N ASP A 135 10.77 -8.66 2.98
CA ASP A 135 11.16 -9.69 2.00
C ASP A 135 12.65 -10.08 2.02
N LEU A 136 13.31 -9.89 3.17
CA LEU A 136 14.75 -10.15 3.38
C LEU A 136 15.69 -9.25 2.55
N THR A 137 15.16 -8.29 1.79
CA THR A 137 15.96 -7.27 1.10
C THR A 137 16.37 -6.15 2.08
N TYR A 138 17.43 -5.43 1.74
CA TYR A 138 17.86 -4.24 2.48
C TYR A 138 18.28 -3.11 1.54
N ARG A 139 18.26 -1.89 2.08
CA ARG A 139 18.87 -0.72 1.47
C ARG A 139 19.93 -0.14 2.39
N GLN A 140 21.04 0.32 1.82
CA GLN A 140 22.10 1.01 2.54
C GLN A 140 22.14 2.47 2.11
N ILE A 141 22.30 3.37 3.08
CA ILE A 141 22.46 4.81 2.88
C ILE A 141 23.78 5.20 3.55
N HIS A 142 24.75 5.63 2.75
CA HIS A 142 26.05 6.06 3.26
C HIS A 142 25.95 7.45 3.89
N MET A 143 26.41 7.57 5.14
CA MET A 143 26.31 8.80 5.94
C MET A 143 27.68 9.45 6.22
N ASP A 144 28.74 8.95 5.58
CA ASP A 144 30.13 9.33 5.82
C ASP A 144 30.59 10.59 5.04
N GLY A 145 29.64 11.33 4.46
CA GLY A 145 29.91 12.58 3.75
C GLY A 145 30.48 12.43 2.35
N ARG A 146 30.53 11.20 1.81
CA ARG A 146 30.91 10.98 0.41
C ARG A 146 29.89 11.60 -0.55
N ALA A 147 30.35 11.99 -1.75
CA ALA A 147 29.46 12.40 -2.83
C ALA A 147 28.69 11.18 -3.40
N LEU A 148 27.51 11.44 -3.96
CA LEU A 148 26.79 10.43 -4.73
C LEU A 148 27.60 10.06 -5.98
N GLU A 149 27.72 8.76 -6.27
CA GLU A 149 28.39 8.31 -7.50
C GLU A 149 27.67 8.87 -8.71
N THR A 150 28.42 9.36 -9.69
CA THR A 150 27.88 10.01 -10.87
C THR A 150 27.36 9.03 -11.91
N ASP A 151 28.06 7.89 -12.07
CA ASP A 151 27.73 6.84 -13.04
C ASP A 151 27.89 5.43 -12.42
N PRO A 152 27.04 5.07 -11.44
CA PRO A 152 27.08 3.74 -10.83
C PRO A 152 26.55 2.68 -11.79
N ASN A 153 27.12 1.47 -11.74
CA ASN A 153 26.53 0.31 -12.42
C ASN A 153 25.07 0.12 -11.99
N PRO A 154 24.11 -0.01 -12.92
CA PRO A 154 22.71 -0.18 -12.57
C PRO A 154 22.44 -1.43 -11.74
N THR A 155 21.75 -1.26 -10.61
CA THR A 155 21.33 -2.35 -9.71
C THR A 155 19.85 -2.21 -9.36
N TRP A 156 19.27 -3.21 -8.69
CA TRP A 156 17.88 -3.14 -8.26
C TRP A 156 17.65 -2.07 -7.18
N MET A 157 18.60 -1.92 -6.24
CA MET A 157 18.45 -1.06 -5.06
C MET A 157 19.12 0.31 -5.21
N GLY A 158 19.83 0.52 -6.32
CA GLY A 158 20.60 1.74 -6.56
C GLY A 158 21.74 1.94 -5.58
N TYR A 159 22.25 3.18 -5.57
CA TYR A 159 23.27 3.67 -4.67
C TYR A 159 22.73 4.90 -3.95
N SER A 160 22.97 5.02 -2.63
CA SER A 160 22.39 6.07 -1.80
C SER A 160 23.42 6.71 -0.88
N VAL A 161 23.39 8.04 -0.82
CA VAL A 161 24.13 8.84 0.17
C VAL A 161 23.14 9.71 0.93
N GLY A 162 23.46 10.06 2.17
CA GLY A 162 22.61 10.92 2.98
C GLY A 162 23.38 11.95 3.79
N HIS A 163 22.71 13.05 4.08
CA HIS A 163 23.20 14.14 4.92
C HIS A 163 22.06 14.76 5.72
N TRP A 164 22.40 15.48 6.78
CA TRP A 164 21.43 16.15 7.64
C TRP A 164 21.29 17.62 7.28
N GLU A 165 20.06 18.06 7.00
CA GLU A 165 19.67 19.46 6.91
C GLU A 165 18.82 19.81 8.13
N GLY A 166 19.48 20.37 9.16
CA GLY A 166 18.88 20.51 10.49
C GLY A 166 18.49 19.15 11.06
N ASP A 167 17.19 18.98 11.33
CA ASP A 167 16.57 17.74 11.83
C ASP A 167 15.94 16.89 10.71
N THR A 168 16.26 17.16 9.44
CA THR A 168 15.76 16.37 8.29
C THR A 168 16.91 15.59 7.68
N LEU A 169 16.77 14.27 7.60
CA LEU A 169 17.68 13.44 6.81
C LEU A 169 17.30 13.59 5.34
N VAL A 170 18.24 14.05 4.53
CA VAL A 170 18.11 14.09 3.07
C VAL A 170 18.92 12.95 2.50
N VAL A 171 18.30 12.17 1.62
CA VAL A 171 18.93 11.03 0.95
C VAL A 171 18.84 11.24 -0.54
N GLU A 172 19.97 11.16 -1.23
CA GLU A 172 20.05 11.22 -2.68
C GLU A 172 20.42 9.86 -3.23
N SER A 173 19.81 9.46 -4.35
CA SER A 173 20.03 8.12 -4.91
C SER A 173 19.91 8.06 -6.42
N ASN A 174 20.68 7.15 -7.00
CA ASN A 174 20.72 6.85 -8.44
C ASN A 174 21.16 5.41 -8.69
N GLY A 175 21.43 5.05 -9.95
CA GLY A 175 21.96 3.72 -10.30
C GLY A 175 20.94 2.60 -10.23
N TYR A 176 19.65 2.92 -10.38
CA TYR A 176 18.61 1.92 -10.51
C TYR A 176 18.61 1.35 -11.93
N ASN A 177 18.43 0.03 -12.09
CA ASN A 177 18.06 -0.54 -13.37
C ASN A 177 16.60 -0.19 -13.72
N ASP A 178 16.19 -0.37 -14.98
CA ASP A 178 14.85 -0.03 -15.47
C ASP A 178 13.82 -1.17 -15.34
N ARG A 179 14.14 -2.21 -14.55
CA ARG A 179 13.32 -3.43 -14.44
C ARG A 179 12.27 -3.35 -13.35
N THR A 180 12.32 -2.33 -12.51
CA THR A 180 11.40 -2.10 -11.39
C THR A 180 10.31 -1.10 -11.74
N TRP A 181 9.27 -1.04 -10.91
CA TRP A 181 8.16 -0.11 -11.06
C TRP A 181 8.26 0.95 -9.96
N LEU A 182 7.60 2.09 -10.16
CA LEU A 182 7.27 3.05 -9.11
C LEU A 182 5.81 2.84 -8.68
N LEU A 183 5.39 3.60 -7.66
CA LEU A 183 4.03 3.56 -7.14
C LEU A 183 2.99 3.64 -8.27
N GLY A 184 1.96 2.80 -8.20
CA GLY A 184 0.90 2.77 -9.22
C GLY A 184 1.31 2.12 -10.54
N GLY A 185 2.42 1.38 -10.56
CA GLY A 185 2.88 0.70 -11.77
C GLY A 185 3.45 1.66 -12.80
N TYR A 186 3.86 2.85 -12.39
CA TYR A 186 4.57 3.77 -13.26
C TYR A 186 6.00 3.24 -13.52
N PRO A 187 6.53 3.35 -14.76
CA PRO A 187 7.90 2.94 -15.06
C PRO A 187 8.91 4.01 -14.66
N HIS A 188 10.18 3.63 -14.65
CA HIS A 188 11.30 4.57 -14.67
C HIS A 188 12.40 3.99 -15.56
N THR A 189 13.37 4.82 -15.89
CA THR A 189 14.58 4.47 -16.64
C THR A 189 15.79 4.50 -15.70
N GLU A 190 16.95 4.12 -16.22
CA GLU A 190 18.23 4.23 -15.50
C GLU A 190 18.66 5.70 -15.28
N ALA A 191 18.00 6.66 -15.94
CA ALA A 191 18.20 8.09 -15.68
C ALA A 191 17.55 8.56 -14.36
N LEU A 192 16.83 7.70 -13.65
CA LEU A 192 16.18 8.04 -12.39
C LEU A 192 17.19 8.57 -11.36
N ARG A 193 16.85 9.73 -10.80
CA ARG A 193 17.42 10.32 -9.60
C ARG A 193 16.31 10.50 -8.57
N MET A 194 16.55 10.06 -7.35
CA MET A 194 15.57 10.10 -6.26
C MET A 194 16.13 10.92 -5.11
N THR A 195 15.31 11.80 -4.55
CA THR A 195 15.63 12.56 -3.33
C THR A 195 14.56 12.28 -2.30
N GLU A 196 14.96 11.78 -1.14
CA GLU A 196 14.06 11.54 -0.01
C GLU A 196 14.38 12.48 1.14
N ARG A 197 13.34 12.90 1.86
CA ARG A 197 13.45 13.75 3.04
C ARG A 197 12.68 13.10 4.18
N PHE A 198 13.38 12.68 5.23
CA PHE A 198 12.82 12.04 6.41
C PHE A 198 12.84 13.02 7.59
N ARG A 199 11.68 13.26 8.19
CA ARG A 199 11.53 14.11 9.37
C ARG A 199 10.76 13.37 10.44
N ARG A 200 11.43 12.94 11.52
CA ARG A 200 10.79 12.37 12.71
C ARG A 200 10.21 13.51 13.55
N THR A 201 8.89 13.65 13.57
CA THR A 201 8.18 14.79 14.17
C THR A 201 8.03 14.65 15.68
N ASP A 202 7.88 13.42 16.15
CA ASP A 202 7.83 13.05 17.56
C ASP A 202 8.38 11.62 17.75
N PHE A 203 8.17 11.00 18.91
CA PHE A 203 8.67 9.66 19.19
C PHE A 203 8.09 8.61 18.23
N GLY A 204 6.85 8.75 17.78
CA GLY A 204 6.11 7.70 17.08
C GLY A 204 5.77 8.01 15.64
N HIS A 205 6.08 9.20 15.13
CA HIS A 205 5.67 9.64 13.81
C HIS A 205 6.83 10.22 13.01
N MET A 206 6.83 9.89 11.72
CA MET A 206 7.78 10.39 10.75
C MET A 206 7.06 10.78 9.47
N GLU A 207 7.41 11.95 8.95
CA GLU A 207 7.00 12.44 7.64
C GLU A 207 8.09 12.14 6.63
N ILE A 208 7.70 11.65 5.45
CA ILE A 208 8.60 11.30 4.37
C ILE A 208 8.10 11.94 3.09
N ALA A 209 8.99 12.60 2.37
CA ALA A 209 8.76 13.05 1.01
C ALA A 209 9.77 12.40 0.08
N VAL A 210 9.29 11.80 -1.00
CA VAL A 210 10.11 11.15 -2.03
C VAL A 210 9.89 11.88 -3.34
N THR A 211 10.94 12.52 -3.84
CA THR A 211 10.93 13.22 -5.13
C THR A 211 11.63 12.36 -6.16
N PHE A 212 10.95 12.12 -7.29
CA PHE A 212 11.46 11.37 -8.43
C PHE A 212 11.78 12.33 -9.57
N ASN A 213 12.98 12.23 -10.11
CA ASN A 213 13.42 12.97 -11.30
C ASN A 213 13.97 11.97 -12.33
N ASP A 214 13.22 11.75 -13.40
CA ASP A 214 13.66 10.96 -14.54
C ASP A 214 13.20 11.66 -15.83
N PRO A 215 14.06 12.46 -16.47
CA PRO A 215 13.68 13.26 -17.64
C PRO A 215 13.37 12.43 -18.88
N LYS A 216 13.66 11.12 -18.90
CA LYS A 216 13.33 10.23 -20.02
C LYS A 216 11.91 9.65 -19.89
N ALA A 217 11.35 9.63 -18.69
CA ALA A 217 10.00 9.12 -18.41
C ALA A 217 9.00 10.25 -18.05
N TYR A 218 9.47 11.34 -17.44
CA TYR A 218 8.64 12.42 -16.90
C TYR A 218 9.08 13.78 -17.43
N ASN A 219 8.11 14.67 -17.66
CA ASN A 219 8.33 16.04 -18.12
C ASN A 219 8.78 16.97 -16.99
N LYS A 220 8.63 16.54 -15.73
CA LYS A 220 9.08 17.24 -14.53
C LYS A 220 9.33 16.25 -13.40
N ALA A 221 10.11 16.67 -12.40
CA ALA A 221 10.17 15.96 -11.14
C ALA A 221 8.82 16.03 -10.41
N TRP A 222 8.47 14.96 -9.71
CA TRP A 222 7.21 14.84 -8.97
C TRP A 222 7.46 14.25 -7.59
N THR A 223 6.55 14.50 -6.65
CA THR A 223 6.78 14.16 -5.23
C THR A 223 5.63 13.35 -4.65
N PHE A 224 5.99 12.24 -4.00
CA PHE A 224 5.10 11.45 -3.18
C PHE A 224 5.35 11.71 -1.70
N LYS A 225 4.27 11.94 -0.93
CA LYS A 225 4.33 12.14 0.52
C LYS A 225 3.66 10.98 1.22
N LEU A 226 4.33 10.45 2.24
CA LEU A 226 3.83 9.39 3.10
C LEU A 226 4.23 9.65 4.55
N SER A 227 3.53 9.01 5.47
CA SER A 227 3.90 9.03 6.88
C SER A 227 4.34 7.63 7.31
N ALA A 228 5.05 7.57 8.43
CA ALA A 228 5.37 6.32 9.09
C ALA A 228 5.02 6.44 10.57
N ARG A 229 4.50 5.34 11.12
CA ARG A 229 4.15 5.22 12.53
C ARG A 229 5.01 4.14 13.18
N LEU A 230 5.61 4.44 14.31
CA LEU A 230 6.42 3.49 15.07
C LEU A 230 5.53 2.31 15.50
N ALA A 231 5.96 1.10 15.16
CA ALA A 231 5.33 -0.14 15.54
C ALA A 231 6.07 -0.71 16.76
N ALA A 232 5.74 -0.15 17.93
CA ALA A 232 6.28 -0.61 19.20
C ALA A 232 5.66 -1.95 19.61
N ASP A 233 6.39 -2.69 20.45
CA ASP A 233 5.96 -3.94 21.09
C ASP A 233 5.60 -5.06 20.10
N THR A 234 6.22 -5.02 18.91
CA THR A 234 6.12 -6.04 17.85
C THR A 234 7.47 -6.21 17.16
N GLU A 235 7.58 -7.23 16.32
CA GLU A 235 8.73 -7.46 15.45
C GLU A 235 8.29 -7.54 13.99
N MET A 236 9.21 -7.26 13.07
CA MET A 236 9.03 -7.48 11.64
C MET A 236 9.26 -8.97 11.35
N MET A 237 8.24 -9.66 10.84
CA MET A 237 8.41 -11.04 10.37
C MET A 237 8.93 -11.03 8.94
N GLU A 238 9.78 -11.98 8.59
CA GLU A 238 10.12 -12.17 7.19
C GLU A 238 8.89 -12.57 6.35
N ALA A 239 8.87 -12.09 5.12
CA ALA A 239 7.94 -12.47 4.09
C ALA A 239 8.72 -13.20 3.00
N VAL A 240 8.71 -14.53 3.02
CA VAL A 240 9.37 -15.33 1.98
C VAL A 240 8.44 -15.40 0.77
N CYS A 241 8.83 -14.74 -0.32
CA CYS A 241 8.03 -14.67 -1.55
C CYS A 241 7.64 -16.07 -2.09
N ASN A 242 8.57 -17.03 -2.01
CA ASN A 242 8.36 -18.41 -2.48
C ASN A 242 7.50 -19.29 -1.55
N GLU A 243 7.20 -18.87 -0.31
CA GLU A 243 6.41 -19.69 0.63
C GLU A 243 4.90 -19.47 0.53
N ARG A 244 4.44 -18.52 -0.30
CA ARG A 244 3.01 -18.38 -0.57
C ARG A 244 2.56 -19.64 -1.32
N PRO A 245 1.60 -20.43 -0.79
CA PRO A 245 1.19 -21.66 -1.43
C PRO A 245 0.60 -21.33 -2.80
N ASP A 246 1.18 -21.99 -3.79
CA ASP A 246 0.89 -21.91 -5.21
C ASP A 246 1.40 -20.68 -5.98
N ASN A 247 2.07 -21.07 -7.04
CA ASN A 247 2.59 -20.38 -8.19
C ASN A 247 1.49 -20.02 -9.19
N GLY A 248 0.22 -19.88 -8.76
CA GLY A 248 -0.99 -19.69 -9.56
C GLY A 248 -1.02 -18.44 -10.45
N GLN A 249 0.12 -17.84 -10.77
CA GLN A 249 0.31 -16.96 -11.91
C GLN A 249 -0.25 -17.56 -13.20
N GLU A 250 -0.20 -18.89 -13.42
CA GLU A 250 -0.91 -19.52 -14.54
C GLU A 250 -2.42 -19.29 -14.53
N HIS A 251 -2.99 -19.03 -13.35
CA HIS A 251 -4.40 -18.70 -13.14
C HIS A 251 -4.66 -17.20 -13.04
N TRP A 252 -3.64 -16.35 -13.07
CA TRP A 252 -3.79 -14.90 -13.15
C TRP A 252 -4.12 -14.49 -14.59
N ILE A 253 -5.23 -15.02 -15.08
CA ILE A 253 -5.80 -14.72 -16.38
C ILE A 253 -6.90 -13.68 -16.20
N GLY A 254 -7.03 -12.79 -17.17
CA GLY A 254 -8.11 -11.82 -17.22
C GLY A 254 -7.62 -10.39 -17.35
N ARG A 255 -8.52 -9.56 -17.85
CA ARG A 255 -8.31 -8.13 -18.07
C ARG A 255 -9.44 -7.31 -17.50
N THR A 256 -9.20 -6.05 -17.20
CA THR A 256 -10.28 -5.14 -16.76
C THR A 256 -11.41 -5.07 -17.79
N SER A 257 -11.10 -5.15 -19.10
CA SER A 257 -12.13 -5.19 -20.14
C SER A 257 -12.96 -6.48 -20.19
N ASP A 258 -12.51 -7.58 -19.60
CA ASP A 258 -13.24 -8.86 -19.69
C ASP A 258 -14.57 -8.81 -18.93
N ALA A 259 -14.62 -8.11 -17.79
CA ALA A 259 -15.85 -7.88 -17.04
C ALA A 259 -16.91 -7.16 -17.88
N GLN A 260 -16.49 -6.24 -18.75
CA GLN A 260 -17.39 -5.52 -19.66
C GLN A 260 -17.85 -6.40 -20.82
N LYS A 261 -17.02 -7.32 -21.32
CA LYS A 261 -17.38 -8.25 -22.42
C LYS A 261 -18.44 -9.26 -21.98
N SER A 262 -18.40 -9.70 -20.73
CA SER A 262 -19.40 -10.60 -20.15
C SER A 262 -20.59 -9.89 -19.50
N ALA A 263 -20.69 -8.56 -19.67
CA ALA A 263 -21.70 -7.77 -18.99
C ALA A 263 -23.12 -8.12 -19.46
N VAL A 264 -24.01 -8.41 -18.50
CA VAL A 264 -25.44 -8.59 -18.77
C VAL A 264 -26.18 -7.26 -18.77
N LYS A 265 -27.30 -7.16 -19.48
CA LYS A 265 -28.12 -5.95 -19.42
C LYS A 265 -28.92 -5.91 -18.12
N VAL A 266 -28.75 -4.84 -17.34
CA VAL A 266 -29.56 -4.54 -16.16
C VAL A 266 -30.16 -3.16 -16.35
N ALA A 267 -31.46 -3.03 -16.08
CA ALA A 267 -32.17 -1.79 -16.32
C ALA A 267 -31.67 -0.67 -15.38
N PRO A 268 -31.53 0.59 -15.85
CA PRO A 268 -31.00 1.69 -15.03
C PRO A 268 -31.74 1.91 -13.70
N GLU A 269 -33.05 1.68 -13.67
CA GLU A 269 -33.89 1.77 -12.48
C GLU A 269 -33.57 0.70 -11.43
N VAL A 270 -33.05 -0.45 -11.85
CA VAL A 270 -32.55 -1.50 -10.94
C VAL A 270 -31.17 -1.10 -10.42
N LEU A 271 -30.27 -0.62 -11.31
CA LEU A 271 -28.94 -0.14 -10.92
C LEU A 271 -29.01 1.00 -9.89
N ALA A 272 -29.97 1.90 -10.04
CA ALA A 272 -30.17 3.01 -9.12
C ALA A 272 -30.42 2.56 -7.67
N LYS A 273 -30.98 1.36 -7.46
CA LYS A 273 -31.22 0.78 -6.13
C LYS A 273 -29.94 0.37 -5.40
N TYR A 274 -28.81 0.30 -6.10
CA TYR A 274 -27.50 -0.06 -5.54
C TYR A 274 -26.62 1.15 -5.24
N ALA A 275 -26.98 2.33 -5.74
CA ALA A 275 -26.28 3.56 -5.38
C ALA A 275 -26.43 3.85 -3.88
N GLY A 276 -25.34 4.25 -3.23
CA GLY A 276 -25.30 4.52 -1.80
C GLY A 276 -23.92 4.40 -1.20
N VAL A 277 -23.84 4.69 0.10
CA VAL A 277 -22.62 4.54 0.89
C VAL A 277 -22.74 3.29 1.75
N TYR A 278 -21.70 2.47 1.75
CA TYR A 278 -21.61 1.23 2.50
C TYR A 278 -20.39 1.29 3.43
N LYS A 279 -20.52 0.81 4.67
CA LYS A 279 -19.43 0.83 5.65
C LYS A 279 -19.27 -0.54 6.32
N GLY A 280 -18.03 -0.85 6.66
CA GLY A 280 -17.68 -2.12 7.28
C GLY A 280 -16.21 -2.14 7.67
N ILE A 281 -15.70 -3.34 7.95
CA ILE A 281 -14.31 -3.57 8.32
C ILE A 281 -13.65 -4.40 7.23
N TYR A 282 -12.53 -3.90 6.72
CA TYR A 282 -11.65 -4.65 5.82
C TYR A 282 -10.34 -4.95 6.56
N GLY A 283 -10.06 -6.24 6.74
CA GLY A 283 -9.02 -6.70 7.67
C GLY A 283 -9.29 -6.19 9.09
N ARG A 284 -8.55 -5.16 9.52
CA ARG A 284 -8.73 -4.50 10.83
C ARG A 284 -9.14 -3.03 10.72
N ASN A 285 -9.29 -2.52 9.51
CA ASN A 285 -9.47 -1.10 9.27
C ASN A 285 -10.92 -0.80 8.86
N PRO A 286 -11.52 0.29 9.38
CA PRO A 286 -12.77 0.81 8.84
C PRO A 286 -12.61 1.12 7.36
N ARG A 287 -13.65 0.78 6.59
CA ARG A 287 -13.67 1.02 5.17
C ARG A 287 -15.04 1.51 4.73
N THR A 288 -15.03 2.53 3.88
CA THR A 288 -16.22 3.10 3.25
C THR A 288 -16.16 2.77 1.76
N VAL A 289 -17.25 2.21 1.24
CA VAL A 289 -17.46 1.90 -0.18
C VAL A 289 -18.60 2.79 -0.66
N GLU A 290 -18.31 3.70 -1.58
CA GLU A 290 -19.31 4.55 -2.22
C GLU A 290 -19.64 4.00 -3.60
N VAL A 291 -20.93 3.75 -3.85
CA VAL A 291 -21.45 3.28 -5.14
C VAL A 291 -22.28 4.39 -5.77
N THR A 292 -21.93 4.80 -6.98
CA THR A 292 -22.63 5.86 -7.73
C THR A 292 -23.04 5.38 -9.11
N LEU A 293 -24.18 5.86 -9.61
CA LEU A 293 -24.67 5.57 -10.95
C LEU A 293 -24.44 6.78 -11.86
N SER A 294 -23.77 6.59 -12.99
CA SER A 294 -23.61 7.64 -14.02
C SER A 294 -23.62 7.01 -15.41
N GLY A 295 -24.39 7.60 -16.34
CA GLY A 295 -24.47 7.11 -17.72
C GLY A 295 -24.88 5.63 -17.85
N GLY A 296 -25.71 5.13 -16.94
CA GLY A 296 -26.12 3.71 -16.91
C GLY A 296 -25.05 2.74 -16.40
N THR A 297 -23.94 3.25 -15.85
CA THR A 297 -22.84 2.44 -15.30
C THR A 297 -22.69 2.70 -13.81
N LEU A 298 -22.53 1.64 -13.02
CA LEU A 298 -22.18 1.78 -11.61
C LEU A 298 -20.67 1.99 -11.47
N PHE A 299 -20.32 2.89 -10.56
CA PHE A 299 -18.96 3.21 -10.19
C PHE A 299 -18.77 2.98 -8.70
N ILE A 300 -17.63 2.40 -8.33
CA ILE A 300 -17.24 2.20 -6.94
C ILE A 300 -16.06 3.11 -6.60
N SER A 301 -16.10 3.69 -5.41
CA SER A 301 -14.98 4.41 -4.79
C SER A 301 -14.81 3.88 -3.38
N VAL A 302 -13.56 3.78 -2.93
CA VAL A 302 -13.24 3.31 -1.59
C VAL A 302 -12.50 4.40 -0.84
N ASN A 303 -12.95 4.71 0.37
CA ASN A 303 -12.35 5.71 1.25
C ASN A 303 -12.09 7.06 0.55
N GLY A 304 -12.97 7.46 -0.39
CA GLY A 304 -12.84 8.69 -1.17
C GLY A 304 -11.82 8.63 -2.32
N GLY A 305 -11.34 7.44 -2.68
CA GLY A 305 -10.44 7.21 -3.81
C GLY A 305 -11.09 7.37 -5.19
N PRO A 306 -10.34 7.11 -6.27
CA PRO A 306 -10.85 7.20 -7.64
C PRO A 306 -12.09 6.33 -7.88
N LYS A 307 -13.03 6.83 -8.68
CA LYS A 307 -14.22 6.07 -9.10
C LYS A 307 -13.86 5.09 -10.21
N GLN A 308 -14.16 3.82 -10.02
CA GLN A 308 -13.88 2.74 -10.98
C GLN A 308 -15.19 2.10 -11.44
N PRO A 309 -15.37 1.85 -12.75
CA PRO A 309 -16.59 1.25 -13.26
C PRO A 309 -16.68 -0.23 -12.85
N ILE A 310 -17.90 -0.70 -12.59
CA ILE A 310 -18.22 -2.10 -12.38
C ILE A 310 -19.29 -2.55 -13.37
N ALA A 311 -19.04 -3.67 -14.04
CA ALA A 311 -19.89 -4.26 -15.04
C ALA A 311 -20.79 -5.35 -14.43
N PRO A 312 -22.11 -5.33 -14.70
CA PRO A 312 -23.05 -6.33 -14.19
C PRO A 312 -22.76 -7.72 -14.77
N GLN A 313 -22.58 -8.71 -13.91
CA GLN A 313 -22.47 -10.14 -14.27
C GLN A 313 -23.80 -10.87 -14.05
N SER A 314 -24.66 -10.32 -13.20
CA SER A 314 -26.08 -10.68 -13.03
C SER A 314 -26.84 -9.44 -12.55
N GLU A 315 -28.11 -9.59 -12.19
CA GLU A 315 -28.89 -8.48 -11.61
C GLU A 315 -28.29 -7.97 -10.28
N THR A 316 -27.59 -8.81 -9.51
CA THR A 316 -27.02 -8.46 -8.20
C THR A 316 -25.50 -8.56 -8.11
N LYS A 317 -24.84 -9.22 -9.07
CA LYS A 317 -23.38 -9.41 -9.08
C LYS A 317 -22.72 -8.53 -10.13
N PHE A 318 -21.58 -7.95 -9.76
CA PHE A 318 -20.79 -7.03 -10.58
C PHE A 318 -19.30 -7.38 -10.49
N SER A 319 -18.53 -6.97 -11.49
CA SER A 319 -17.07 -7.14 -11.54
C SER A 319 -16.42 -5.98 -12.31
N GLY A 320 -15.11 -5.77 -12.20
CA GLY A 320 -14.40 -4.78 -13.03
C GLY A 320 -13.16 -4.15 -12.39
N THR A 321 -13.01 -4.26 -11.07
CA THR A 321 -11.87 -3.69 -10.33
C THR A 321 -10.79 -4.73 -10.00
N GLY A 322 -10.95 -5.97 -10.45
CA GLY A 322 -10.22 -7.15 -9.97
C GLY A 322 -10.89 -7.82 -8.78
N LEU A 323 -12.00 -7.25 -8.31
CA LEU A 323 -12.87 -7.78 -7.25
C LEU A 323 -14.28 -8.00 -7.80
N SER A 324 -15.02 -8.91 -7.16
CA SER A 324 -16.45 -9.07 -7.37
C SER A 324 -17.26 -8.30 -6.34
N TYR A 325 -18.46 -7.86 -6.72
CA TYR A 325 -19.38 -7.17 -5.82
C TYR A 325 -20.76 -7.81 -5.92
N GLU A 326 -21.29 -8.30 -4.81
CA GLU A 326 -22.64 -8.86 -4.73
C GLU A 326 -23.51 -8.01 -3.82
N PHE A 327 -24.56 -7.41 -4.38
CA PHE A 327 -25.52 -6.60 -3.64
C PHE A 327 -26.65 -7.48 -3.11
N ILE A 328 -26.80 -7.50 -1.78
CA ILE A 328 -27.90 -8.19 -1.11
C ILE A 328 -29.02 -7.20 -0.85
N ARG A 329 -30.25 -7.58 -1.17
CA ARG A 329 -31.39 -6.66 -1.31
C ARG A 329 -32.50 -6.98 -0.33
N ASP A 330 -33.27 -5.96 0.03
CA ASP A 330 -34.56 -6.14 0.71
C ASP A 330 -35.66 -6.56 -0.27
N ASP A 331 -36.87 -6.72 0.25
CA ASP A 331 -38.10 -7.03 -0.48
C ASP A 331 -38.49 -5.98 -1.53
N ARG A 332 -38.02 -4.74 -1.38
CA ARG A 332 -38.20 -3.64 -2.35
C ARG A 332 -37.10 -3.63 -3.43
N GLY A 333 -36.16 -4.56 -3.35
CA GLY A 333 -35.00 -4.66 -4.24
C GLY A 333 -33.93 -3.61 -3.95
N ILE A 334 -33.99 -2.94 -2.80
CA ILE A 334 -33.01 -1.94 -2.38
C ILE A 334 -31.84 -2.67 -1.73
N ALA A 335 -30.60 -2.33 -2.13
CA ALA A 335 -29.44 -2.92 -1.48
C ALA A 335 -29.44 -2.61 0.03
N THR A 336 -29.17 -3.63 0.84
CA THR A 336 -28.99 -3.53 2.29
C THR A 336 -27.52 -3.61 2.66
N HIS A 337 -26.74 -4.38 1.91
CA HIS A 337 -25.30 -4.48 2.02
C HIS A 337 -24.68 -4.93 0.71
N VAL A 338 -23.37 -4.73 0.59
CA VAL A 338 -22.55 -5.28 -0.50
C VAL A 338 -21.52 -6.23 0.08
N LEU A 339 -21.38 -7.38 -0.56
CA LEU A 339 -20.28 -8.32 -0.35
C LEU A 339 -19.22 -8.04 -1.42
N GLU A 340 -18.05 -7.61 -0.99
CA GLU A 340 -16.88 -7.50 -1.86
C GLU A 340 -16.08 -8.80 -1.79
N GLY A 341 -15.99 -9.51 -2.90
CA GLY A 341 -15.30 -10.79 -2.98
C GLY A 341 -13.81 -10.61 -3.23
N HIS A 342 -13.02 -11.20 -2.34
CA HIS A 342 -11.56 -11.31 -2.45
C HIS A 342 -11.16 -12.78 -2.52
N ILE A 343 -9.94 -13.03 -2.98
CA ILE A 343 -9.31 -14.36 -2.90
C ILE A 343 -9.23 -14.83 -1.43
N SER A 344 -9.13 -13.90 -0.47
CA SER A 344 -9.11 -14.20 0.97
C SER A 344 -10.50 -14.40 1.60
N GLY A 345 -11.58 -14.27 0.82
CA GLY A 345 -12.97 -14.36 1.28
C GLY A 345 -13.74 -13.04 1.13
N ASP A 346 -15.03 -13.11 1.38
CA ASP A 346 -15.94 -11.97 1.20
C ASP A 346 -15.91 -11.01 2.39
N TYR A 347 -15.89 -9.70 2.09
CA TYR A 347 -16.03 -8.63 3.07
C TYR A 347 -17.39 -7.97 2.95
N LYS A 348 -18.10 -7.89 4.08
CA LYS A 348 -19.43 -7.28 4.16
C LYS A 348 -19.36 -5.79 4.49
N PHE A 349 -20.05 -4.98 3.71
CA PHE A 349 -20.24 -3.55 3.96
C PHE A 349 -21.73 -3.20 4.01
N GLU A 350 -22.20 -2.74 5.17
CA GLU A 350 -23.60 -2.39 5.44
C GLU A 350 -23.94 -1.05 4.81
N ARG A 351 -25.10 -0.96 4.14
CA ARG A 351 -25.58 0.31 3.58
C ARG A 351 -25.91 1.28 4.70
N GLN A 352 -25.47 2.51 4.53
CA GLN A 352 -25.75 3.61 5.46
C GLN A 352 -27.10 4.24 5.09
N LYS A 353 -27.84 4.65 6.13
CA LYS A 353 -29.16 5.27 5.99
C LYS A 353 -29.08 6.66 5.36
#